data_AF-A0A233W0Y2-F1
#
_entry.id   AF-A0A233W0Y2-F1
#
_cell.length_a   1.000
_cell.length_b   1.000
_cell.length_c   1.000
_cell.angle_alpha   90.00
_cell.angle_beta   90.00
_cell.angle_gamma   90.00
#
_symmetry.space_group_name_H-M   'P 1'
#
loop_
_entity.id
_entity.type
_entity.pdbx_description
1 polymer ?
#
loop_
_entity_poly.entity_id
_entity_poly.type
_entity_poly.pdbx_seq_one_letter_code
_entity_poly.pdbx_strand_id
1 'polypeptide(L)' 'MKKYSTDFKMKIVQEYLNKEGGYKYLTDKYGLSDHSIVRRCVNSCKTQGYEGLKISRKNNS' A
#
# COMPACT_ATOMS: atom_id res chain seq x y z
N MET A 1 -5.07 11.62 -13.41
CA MET A 1 -4.26 10.58 -12.72
C MET A 1 -5.20 9.63 -12.00
N LYS A 2 -5.25 8.35 -12.39
CA LYS A 2 -5.96 7.30 -11.61
C LYS A 2 -5.27 7.23 -10.26
N LYS A 3 -5.80 7.96 -9.28
CA LYS A 3 -5.36 7.89 -7.88
C LYS A 3 -5.60 6.45 -7.47
N TYR A 4 -4.54 5.69 -7.23
CA TYR A 4 -4.68 4.45 -6.48
C TYR A 4 -5.37 4.80 -5.17
N SER A 5 -6.62 4.38 -5.03
CA SER A 5 -7.41 4.61 -3.84
C SER A 5 -6.68 4.01 -2.66
N THR A 6 -6.74 4.69 -1.51
CA THR A 6 -6.19 4.22 -0.23
C THR A 6 -6.52 2.74 0.01
N ASP A 7 -7.75 2.36 -0.33
CA ASP A 7 -8.27 0.99 -0.26
C ASP A 7 -7.38 -0.05 -0.96
N PHE A 8 -6.89 0.25 -2.17
CA PHE A 8 -6.05 -0.65 -2.94
C PHE A 8 -4.68 -0.87 -2.29
N LYS A 9 -4.03 0.21 -1.86
CA LYS A 9 -2.75 0.15 -1.15
C LYS A 9 -2.87 -0.65 0.14
N MET A 10 -4.00 -0.50 0.81
CA MET A 10 -4.28 -1.13 2.07
C MET A 10 -4.61 -2.63 1.91
N LYS A 11 -5.30 -3.01 0.83
CA LYS A 11 -5.50 -4.41 0.43
C LYS A 11 -4.19 -5.16 0.26
N ILE A 12 -3.23 -4.53 -0.43
CA ILE A 12 -1.87 -5.09 -0.64
C ILE A 12 -1.14 -5.31 0.69
N VAL A 13 -1.20 -4.33 1.59
CA VAL A 13 -0.52 -4.42 2.90
C VAL A 13 -1.18 -5.47 3.78
N GLN A 14 -2.51 -5.57 3.75
CA GLN A 14 -3.24 -6.57 4.53
C GLN A 14 -2.91 -8.00 4.08
N GLU A 15 -2.85 -8.27 2.78
CA GLU A 15 -2.38 -9.57 2.27
C GLU A 15 -0.92 -9.87 2.65
N TYR A 16 -0.05 -8.85 2.61
CA TYR A 16 1.33 -8.99 3.08
C TYR A 16 1.38 -9.40 4.56
N LEU A 17 0.55 -8.77 5.40
CA LEU A 17 0.47 -9.08 6.83
C LEU A 17 -0.15 -10.46 7.10
N ASN A 18 -1.08 -10.90 6.27
CA ASN A 18 -1.67 -12.25 6.30
C ASN A 18 -0.69 -13.35 5.85
N LYS A 19 0.55 -13.00 5.47
CA LYS A 19 1.58 -13.92 4.94
C LYS A 19 1.14 -14.67 3.67
N GLU A 20 0.21 -14.12 2.89
CA GLU A 20 -0.21 -14.71 1.61
C GLU A 20 0.90 -14.66 0.54
N GLY A 21 1.93 -13.83 0.74
CA GLY A 21 3.13 -13.83 -0.08
C GLY A 21 4.07 -12.65 0.19
N GLY A 22 5.23 -12.66 -0.47
CA GLY A 22 6.21 -11.57 -0.41
C GLY A 22 5.91 -10.42 -1.37
N TYR A 23 6.81 -9.43 -1.43
CA TYR A 23 6.64 -8.25 -2.31
C TYR A 23 6.42 -8.62 -3.77
N LYS A 24 7.18 -9.60 -4.30
CA LYS A 24 7.10 -10.03 -5.69
C LYS A 24 5.75 -10.67 -6.02
N TYR A 25 5.24 -11.51 -5.11
CA TYR A 25 3.93 -12.15 -5.25
C TYR A 25 2.80 -11.11 -5.33
N LEU A 26 2.84 -10.10 -4.44
CA LEU A 26 1.86 -9.03 -4.44
C LEU A 26 1.97 -8.14 -5.69
N THR A 27 3.18 -7.86 -6.19
CA THR A 27 3.31 -7.12 -7.46
C THR A 27 2.70 -7.87 -8.63
N ASP A 28 2.95 -9.18 -8.75
CA ASP A 28 2.38 -10.02 -9.82
C ASP A 28 0.85 -10.10 -9.70
N LYS A 29 0.33 -10.42 -8.51
CA LYS A 29 -1.10 -10.58 -8.24
C LYS A 29 -1.92 -9.32 -8.58
N TYR A 30 -1.35 -8.15 -8.27
CA TYR A 30 -2.01 -6.87 -8.47
C TYR A 30 -1.59 -6.15 -9.77
N GLY A 31 -0.72 -6.76 -10.60
CA GLY A 31 -0.22 -6.17 -11.83
C GLY A 31 0.54 -4.85 -11.60
N LEU A 32 1.20 -4.72 -10.45
CA LEU A 32 1.99 -3.54 -10.11
C LEU A 32 3.32 -3.57 -10.87
N SER A 33 3.61 -2.48 -11.57
CA SER A 33 4.84 -2.33 -12.35
C SER A 33 6.09 -2.24 -11.48
N ASP A 34 5.94 -1.83 -10.22
CA ASP A 34 7.06 -1.57 -9.32
C ASP A 34 6.80 -2.05 -7.89
N HIS A 35 7.72 -2.87 -7.38
CA HIS A 35 7.71 -3.40 -6.02
C HIS A 35 8.02 -2.34 -4.96
N SER A 36 8.61 -1.21 -5.36
CA SER A 36 8.85 -0.08 -4.45
C SER A 36 7.53 0.54 -3.99
N ILE A 37 6.44 0.45 -4.78
CA ILE A 37 5.09 0.83 -4.35
C ILE A 37 4.64 -0.01 -3.15
N VAL A 38 4.78 -1.34 -3.24
CA VAL A 38 4.42 -2.28 -2.16
C VAL A 38 5.28 -2.00 -0.93
N ARG A 39 6.60 -1.86 -1.12
CA ARG A 39 7.54 -1.55 -0.04
C ARG A 39 7.16 -0.26 0.69
N ARG A 40 6.83 0.80 -0.05
CA ARG A 40 6.45 2.09 0.52
C ARG A 40 5.13 2.00 1.29
N CYS A 41 4.14 1.28 0.76
CA CYS A 41 2.87 1.04 1.45
C CYS A 41 3.05 0.25 2.75
N VAL A 42 3.83 -0.84 2.71
CA VAL A 42 4.14 -1.65 3.89
C VAL A 42 4.93 -0.84 4.91
N ASN A 43 5.89 -0.02 4.48
CA ASN A 43 6.69 0.82 5.38
C ASN A 43 5.84 1.91 6.05
N SER A 44 5.02 2.61 5.29
CA SER A 44 4.06 3.59 5.83
C SER A 44 3.09 2.94 6.82
N CYS A 45 2.61 1.73 6.52
CA CYS A 45 1.74 1.00 7.43
C CYS A 45 2.46 0.51 8.69
N LYS A 46 3.74 0.13 8.60
CA LYS A 46 4.53 -0.25 9.78
C LYS A 46 4.85 0.93 10.69
N THR A 47 5.09 2.11 10.12
CA THR A 47 5.48 3.31 10.90
C THR A 47 4.28 4.07 11.44
N GLN A 48 3.19 4.17 10.67
CA GLN A 48 2.04 5.02 11.01
C GLN A 48 0.72 4.21 11.11
N GLY A 49 0.78 2.89 10.97
CA GLY A 49 -0.42 2.06 10.91
C GLY A 49 -1.24 2.35 9.66
N TYR A 50 -2.52 2.01 9.75
CA TYR A 50 -3.51 2.22 8.70
C TYR A 50 -3.67 3.70 8.31
N GLU A 51 -3.42 4.60 9.25
CA GLU A 51 -3.46 6.05 9.06
C GLU A 51 -2.33 6.55 8.12
N GLY A 52 -1.20 5.84 8.02
CA GLY A 52 -0.12 6.16 7.10
C GLY A 52 -0.40 5.85 5.63
N LEU A 53 -1.39 4.98 5.37
CA LEU A 53 -1.87 4.68 4.02
C LEU A 53 -2.92 5.69 3.57
N LYS A 54 -3.68 6.21 4.53
CA LYS A 54 -4.63 7.30 4.32
C LYS A 54 -3.84 8.51 3.88
N ILE A 55 -3.87 8.82 2.58
CA ILE A 55 -3.45 10.12 2.09
C ILE A 55 -4.46 11.12 2.65
N SER A 56 -4.27 11.55 3.89
CA SER A 56 -4.91 12.72 4.41
C SER A 56 -4.31 13.87 3.64
N ARG A 57 -4.98 14.28 2.56
CA ARG A 57 -4.91 15.67 2.15
C ARG A 57 -5.49 16.46 3.32
N LYS A 58 -4.67 16.74 4.35
CA LYS A 58 -4.81 17.99 5.08
C LYS A 58 -4.42 19.09 4.09
N ASN A 59 -5.36 19.41 3.19
CA ASN A 59 -5.44 20.77 2.69
C ASN A 59 -5.85 21.58 3.93
N ASN A 60 -4.86 22.12 4.64
CA ASN A 60 -5.10 23.34 5.38
C ASN A 60 -5.31 24.40 4.30
N SER A 61 -6.56 24.82 4.12
CA SER A 61 -6.90 26.07 3.48
C SER A 61 -7.87 26.82 4.36
#